data_AF-A0A7S3XZD8-F1
#
_entry.id   AF-A0A7S3XZD8-F1
#
_cell.length_a   1.000
_cell.length_b   1.000
_cell.length_c   1.000
_cell.angle_alpha   90.00
_cell.angle_beta   90.00
_cell.angle_gamma   90.00
#
_symmetry.space_group_name_H-M   'P 1'
#
loop_
_entity.id
_entity.type
_entity.pdbx_description
1 polymer ?
#
loop_
_entity_poly.entity_id
_entity_poly.type
_entity_poly.pdbx_seq_one_letter_code
_entity_poly.pdbx_strand_id
1 'polypeptide(L)'
;IIIKRQNRESEAVQDLESVVVPVVKPSSSSITLSLPTMLNSREIVVASAGASEKYPLGKAEGVARALGGKETPLSFPGSALAGGRAAWLIDEGAAALLGKEEE
;
A
#
# COMPACT_ATOMS: atom_id res chain seq x y z
N ILE A 1 5.22 0.77 4.41
CA ILE A 1 5.27 0.90 2.92
C ILE A 1 5.04 2.37 2.55
N ILE A 2 5.98 3.03 1.88
CA ILE A 2 5.78 4.42 1.41
C ILE A 2 5.10 4.36 0.03
N ILE A 3 3.78 4.55 -0.02
CA ILE A 3 3.02 4.59 -1.28
C ILE A 3 3.04 6.01 -1.82
N LYS A 4 4.05 6.41 -2.61
CA LYS A 4 4.02 7.69 -3.35
C LYS A 4 3.37 7.46 -4.73
N ARG A 5 2.45 8.36 -5.13
CA ARG A 5 1.96 8.46 -6.52
C ARG A 5 3.17 8.72 -7.43
N GLN A 6 3.53 7.76 -8.27
CA GLN A 6 4.41 7.98 -9.41
C GLN A 6 3.85 7.24 -10.62
N ASN A 7 3.51 8.01 -11.66
CA ASN A 7 3.37 7.54 -13.03
C ASN A 7 4.76 7.12 -13.53
N ARG A 8 5.05 5.82 -13.55
CA ARG A 8 5.86 5.07 -14.54
C ARG A 8 6.30 3.74 -13.96
N GLU A 9 6.28 2.74 -14.84
CA GLU A 9 6.51 1.31 -14.62
C GLU A 9 7.55 1.03 -13.54
N SER A 10 7.07 0.54 -12.39
CA SER A 10 7.89 -0.09 -11.37
C SER A 10 7.71 -1.59 -11.58
N GLU A 11 8.73 -2.29 -12.08
CA GLU A 11 8.69 -3.76 -12.13
C GLU A 11 8.84 -4.29 -10.70
N ALA A 12 7.73 -4.74 -10.12
CA ALA A 12 7.76 -5.50 -8.89
C ALA A 12 8.40 -6.86 -9.19
N VAL A 13 9.66 -7.04 -8.78
CA VAL A 13 10.31 -8.35 -8.83
C VAL A 13 9.60 -9.25 -7.82
N GLN A 14 8.79 -10.19 -8.32
CA GLN A 14 8.14 -11.19 -7.49
C GLN A 14 9.07 -12.39 -7.32
N ASP A 15 9.79 -12.42 -6.21
CA ASP A 15 10.36 -13.65 -5.68
C ASP A 15 9.56 -14.02 -4.43
N LEU A 16 8.78 -15.11 -4.55
CA LEU A 16 7.89 -15.61 -3.50
C LEU A 16 8.62 -16.49 -2.48
N GLU A 17 9.87 -16.89 -2.76
CA GLU A 17 10.67 -17.75 -1.90
C GLU A 17 11.69 -16.94 -1.08
N SER A 18 12.13 -15.80 -1.60
CA SER A 18 13.08 -14.92 -0.91
C SER A 18 12.45 -14.11 0.23
N VAL A 19 13.24 -13.91 1.29
CA VAL A 19 12.87 -13.08 2.44
C VAL A 19 12.93 -11.58 2.09
N VAL A 20 13.84 -11.21 1.18
CA VAL A 20 14.17 -9.83 0.80
C VAL A 20 14.33 -9.77 -0.72
N VAL A 21 13.70 -8.77 -1.36
CA VAL A 21 13.76 -8.58 -2.82
C VAL A 21 14.35 -7.22 -3.20
N PRO A 22 15.14 -7.14 -4.29
CA PRO A 22 15.51 -5.87 -4.88
C PRO A 22 14.30 -5.27 -5.61
N VAL A 23 14.07 -3.96 -5.43
CA VAL A 23 13.07 -3.20 -6.20
C VAL A 23 13.77 -2.11 -6.99
N VAL A 24 13.61 -2.18 -8.31
CA VAL A 24 14.08 -1.15 -9.22
C VAL A 24 13.05 -0.03 -9.25
N LYS A 25 13.45 1.18 -8.81
CA LYS A 25 12.68 2.41 -9.06
C LYS A 25 13.43 3.27 -10.06
N PRO A 26 12.73 4.10 -10.85
CA PRO A 26 13.34 4.92 -11.91
C PRO A 26 14.49 5.83 -11.46
N SER A 27 14.57 6.18 -10.17
CA SER A 27 15.59 7.09 -9.62
C SER A 27 16.47 6.48 -8.51
N SER A 28 16.21 5.25 -8.08
CA SER A 28 17.01 4.57 -7.04
C SER A 28 16.66 3.09 -6.95
N SER A 29 17.66 2.22 -6.76
CA SER A 29 17.42 0.86 -6.29
C SER A 29 17.10 0.89 -4.79
N SER A 30 16.24 -0.01 -4.34
CA SER A 30 15.95 -0.19 -2.92
C SER A 30 15.89 -1.67 -2.55
N ILE A 31 16.28 -1.98 -1.32
CA ILE A 31 16.11 -3.30 -0.71
C ILE A 31 14.79 -3.27 0.09
N THR A 32 13.90 -4.24 -0.13
CA THR A 32 12.62 -4.31 0.60
C THR A 32 12.34 -5.72 1.12
N LEU A 33 11.58 -5.80 2.21
CA LEU A 33 11.00 -7.07 2.66
C LEU A 33 9.99 -7.57 1.64
N SER A 34 9.99 -8.89 1.42
CA SER A 34 8.98 -9.55 0.58
C SER A 34 7.63 -9.65 1.31
N LEU A 35 6.56 -9.87 0.54
CA LEU A 35 5.22 -10.02 1.11
C LEU A 35 5.10 -11.21 2.07
N PRO A 36 5.61 -12.42 1.76
CA PRO A 36 5.61 -13.53 2.71
C PRO A 36 6.31 -13.19 4.03
N THR A 37 7.43 -12.45 3.98
CA THR A 37 8.13 -12.00 5.19
C THR A 37 7.28 -11.06 6.03
N MET A 38 6.64 -10.08 5.40
CA MET A 38 5.75 -9.14 6.10
C MET A 38 4.57 -9.88 6.76
N LEU A 39 3.95 -10.83 6.07
CA LEU A 39 2.79 -11.59 6.57
C LEU A 39 3.13 -12.58 7.71
N ASN A 40 4.40 -12.97 7.87
CA ASN A 40 4.86 -13.77 9.01
C ASN A 40 5.10 -12.94 10.29
N SER A 41 4.89 -11.63 10.25
CA SER A 41 5.01 -10.78 11.44
C SER A 41 3.90 -11.10 12.44
N ARG A 42 4.21 -11.04 13.74
CA ARG A 42 3.20 -11.22 14.80
C ARG A 42 2.10 -10.18 14.74
N GLU A 43 2.48 -8.94 14.39
CA GLU A 43 1.58 -7.81 14.26
C GLU A 43 2.01 -6.98 13.05
N ILE A 44 1.04 -6.46 12.32
CA ILE A 44 1.26 -5.57 11.18
C ILE A 44 0.43 -4.31 11.40
N VAL A 45 1.09 -3.16 11.37
CA VAL A 45 0.44 -1.86 11.47
C VAL A 45 0.70 -1.08 10.18
N VAL A 46 -0.38 -0.64 9.53
CA VAL A 46 -0.32 0.26 8.37
C VAL A 46 -0.79 1.63 8.82
N ALA A 47 0.15 2.56 8.94
CA ALA A 47 -0.14 3.97 9.21
C ALA A 47 -0.17 4.77 7.91
N SER A 48 -1.27 5.49 7.67
CA SER A 48 -1.43 6.35 6.51
C SER A 48 -2.10 7.65 6.92
N ALA A 49 -1.46 8.77 6.60
CA ALA A 49 -1.94 10.09 6.93
C ALA A 49 -1.75 11.05 5.77
N GLY A 50 -2.58 12.09 5.76
CA GLY A 50 -2.37 13.28 4.96
C GLY A 50 -3.48 13.50 3.94
N ALA A 51 -4.10 14.67 4.09
CA ALA A 51 -4.52 15.55 3.02
C ALA A 51 -3.66 16.82 3.11
N SER A 52 -3.36 17.47 1.99
CA SER A 52 -2.70 18.78 1.99
C SER A 52 -3.29 19.67 0.90
N GLU A 53 -3.09 20.98 0.99
CA GLU A 53 -3.57 21.91 -0.05
C GLU A 53 -3.05 21.53 -1.44
N LYS A 54 -1.83 21.00 -1.52
CA LYS A 54 -1.22 20.53 -2.76
C LYS A 54 -1.78 19.17 -3.23
N TYR A 55 -2.20 18.32 -2.31
CA TYR A 55 -2.75 17.00 -2.59
C TYR A 55 -3.99 16.76 -1.72
N PRO A 56 -5.16 17.28 -2.12
CA PRO A 56 -6.37 17.26 -1.29
C PRO A 56 -6.85 15.84 -0.95
N LEU A 57 -6.65 14.90 -1.88
CA LEU A 57 -6.96 13.48 -1.68
C LEU A 57 -5.77 12.68 -1.11
N GLY A 58 -4.64 13.34 -0.84
CA GLY A 58 -3.39 12.81 -0.29
C GLY A 58 -3.18 11.30 -0.45
N LYS A 59 -3.47 10.52 0.60
CA LYS A 59 -3.37 9.04 0.60
C LYS A 59 -4.72 8.32 0.50
N ALA A 60 -5.83 9.04 0.43
CA ALA A 60 -7.18 8.48 0.49
C ALA A 60 -7.44 7.42 -0.59
N GLU A 61 -7.00 7.67 -1.82
CA GLU A 61 -7.16 6.72 -2.92
C GLU A 61 -6.39 5.41 -2.65
N GLY A 62 -5.17 5.51 -2.10
CA GLY A 62 -4.36 4.34 -1.79
C GLY A 62 -4.99 3.49 -0.68
N VAL A 63 -5.57 4.14 0.33
CA VAL A 63 -6.28 3.46 1.42
C VAL A 63 -7.57 2.81 0.90
N ALA A 64 -8.36 3.51 0.09
CA ALA A 64 -9.58 2.96 -0.51
C ALA A 64 -9.28 1.76 -1.42
N ARG A 65 -8.23 1.83 -2.24
CA ARG A 65 -7.78 0.71 -3.09
C ARG A 65 -7.32 -0.49 -2.25
N ALA A 66 -6.60 -0.25 -1.15
CA ALA A 66 -6.17 -1.32 -0.26
C ALA A 66 -7.36 -2.06 0.36
N LEU A 67 -8.30 -1.31 0.94
CA LEU A 67 -9.36 -1.83 1.79
C LEU A 67 -10.63 -2.22 1.03
N GLY A 68 -10.81 -1.73 -0.20
CA GLY A 68 -12.03 -1.93 -0.99
C GLY A 68 -12.23 -3.34 -1.57
N GLY A 69 -11.27 -4.26 -1.40
CA GLY A 69 -11.43 -5.68 -1.77
C GLY A 69 -11.47 -6.00 -3.27
N LYS A 70 -11.42 -4.99 -4.15
CA LYS A 70 -11.44 -5.16 -5.62
C LYS A 70 -10.07 -5.50 -6.22
N GLU A 71 -8.99 -5.33 -5.46
CA GLU A 71 -7.61 -5.44 -5.95
C GLU A 71 -6.84 -6.64 -5.42
N THR A 72 -5.79 -7.02 -6.15
CA THR A 72 -4.87 -8.10 -5.77
C THR A 72 -3.52 -7.53 -5.36
N PRO A 73 -2.67 -8.28 -4.63
CA PRO A 73 -1.33 -7.83 -4.27
C PRO A 73 -0.44 -7.48 -5.48
N LEU A 74 -0.73 -8.07 -6.65
CA LEU A 74 -0.04 -7.78 -7.90
C LEU A 74 -0.45 -6.42 -8.47
N SER A 75 -1.75 -6.09 -8.47
CA SER A 75 -2.26 -4.81 -8.98
C SER A 75 -2.04 -3.65 -7.99
N PHE A 76 -2.11 -3.95 -6.70
CA PHE A 76 -1.85 -3.00 -5.62
C PHE A 76 -1.37 -3.72 -4.35
N PRO A 77 -0.07 -3.63 -4.00
CA PRO A 77 0.52 -4.37 -2.88
C PRO A 77 -0.17 -4.14 -1.52
N GLY A 78 -0.77 -2.96 -1.30
CA GLY A 78 -1.49 -2.64 -0.07
C GLY A 78 -2.71 -3.53 0.18
N SER A 79 -3.32 -4.11 -0.86
CA SER A 79 -4.47 -5.02 -0.74
C SER A 79 -4.14 -6.31 0.01
N ALA A 80 -2.87 -6.73 0.01
CA ALA A 80 -2.42 -7.91 0.73
C ALA A 80 -2.57 -7.81 2.25
N LEU A 81 -2.67 -6.57 2.76
CA LEU A 81 -2.77 -6.22 4.18
C LEU A 81 -4.20 -5.86 4.61
N ALA A 82 -5.18 -6.05 3.71
CA ALA A 82 -6.60 -5.91 4.03
C ALA A 82 -7.16 -7.18 4.70
N GLY A 83 -8.46 -7.18 5.03
CA GLY A 83 -9.17 -8.39 5.49
C GLY A 83 -8.74 -8.90 6.87
N GLY A 84 -8.38 -8.00 7.79
CA GLY A 84 -8.01 -8.34 9.17
C GLY A 84 -6.55 -8.77 9.36
N ARG A 85 -5.71 -8.74 8.31
CA ARG A 85 -4.28 -9.09 8.40
C ARG A 85 -3.40 -8.01 9.02
N ALA A 86 -3.89 -6.77 9.09
CA ALA A 86 -3.18 -5.64 9.67
C ALA A 86 -4.15 -4.70 10.39
N ALA A 87 -3.63 -3.99 11.40
CA ALA A 87 -4.31 -2.84 11.98
C ALA A 87 -4.00 -1.59 11.13
N TRP A 88 -5.04 -0.84 10.78
CA TRP A 88 -4.93 0.37 9.96
C TRP A 88 -5.12 1.62 10.82
N LEU A 89 -4.10 2.46 10.89
CA LEU A 89 -4.13 3.76 11.55
C LEU A 89 -4.23 4.84 10.49
N ILE A 90 -5.41 5.43 10.34
CA ILE A 90 -5.72 6.41 9.30
C ILE A 90 -6.26 7.70 9.91
N ASP A 91 -5.84 8.84 9.35
CA ASP A 91 -6.44 10.14 9.67
C ASP A 91 -7.66 10.43 8.79
N GLU A 92 -8.38 11.50 9.09
CA GLU A 92 -9.58 11.92 8.36
C GLU A 92 -9.30 12.12 6.87
N GLY A 93 -8.15 12.71 6.53
CA GLY A 93 -7.74 12.95 5.14
C GLY A 93 -7.52 11.66 4.36
N ALA A 94 -6.83 10.68 4.95
CA ALA A 94 -6.62 9.37 4.35
C ALA A 94 -7.87 8.48 4.38
N ALA A 95 -8.86 8.77 5.24
CA ALA A 95 -10.13 8.08 5.29
C ALA A 95 -11.21 8.68 4.35
N ALA A 96 -10.94 9.81 3.68
CA ALA A 96 -11.93 10.61 2.97
C ALA A 96 -12.73 9.90 1.85
N LEU A 97 -12.24 8.75 1.38
CA LEU A 97 -12.86 7.93 0.33
C LEU A 97 -13.40 6.58 0.84
N LEU A 98 -13.30 6.29 2.14
CA LEU A 98 -13.87 5.06 2.72
C LEU A 98 -15.37 5.22 2.94
N GLY A 99 -16.14 4.14 2.70
CA GLY A 99 -17.59 4.11 2.92
C GLY A 99 -18.44 4.90 1.91
N LYS A 100 -17.82 5.47 0.88
CA LYS A 100 -18.53 6.03 -0.28
C LYS A 100 -18.76 4.88 -1.26
N GLU A 101 -19.89 4.20 -1.15
CA GLU A 101 -20.34 3.27 -2.18
C GLU A 101 -20.57 4.06 -3.48
N GLU A 102 -20.08 3.54 -4.61
CA GLU A 102 -20.42 4.06 -5.94
C GLU A 102 -21.91 3.73 -6.17
N GLU A 103 -22.79 4.71 -5.97
CA GLU A 103 -24.17 4.70 -6.51
C GLU A 103 -24.16 4.65 -8.04
#